data_AF-A0A7V8V7L4-F1
#
_entry.id   AF-A0A7V8V7L4-F1
#
_cell.length_a   1.000
_cell.length_b   1.000
_cell.length_c   1.000
_cell.angle_alpha   90.00
_cell.angle_beta   90.00
_cell.angle_gamma   90.00
#
_symmetry.space_group_name_H-M   'P 1'
#
loop_
_entity.id
_entity.type
_entity.pdbx_description
1 polymer ?
#
loop_
_entity_poly.entity_id
_entity_poly.type
_entity_poly.pdbx_seq_one_letter_code
_entity_poly.pdbx_strand_id
1 'polypeptide(L)'
;MNWTQLKTASIEELIAWAQPQPWCQAMAGCDQDAQWHNEGDVWTHTKLVLNELKSLDEWHTLSPHAQTILKFTALFHDIAKPLTTEIHSISGRVTSTKHAVKGEHLARNILRDLDCDLATREEIARMVRYHGRPAFL
;
A
#
# COMPACT_ATOMS: atom_id res chain seq x y z
N MET A 1 1.88 -2.39 17.89
CA MET A 1 3.33 -2.39 17.59
C MET A 1 3.74 -0.97 17.23
N ASN A 2 4.94 -0.55 17.62
CA ASN A 2 5.52 0.75 17.24
C ASN A 2 6.42 0.62 15.99
N TRP A 3 6.92 1.75 15.44
CA TRP A 3 7.78 1.74 14.25
C TRP A 3 9.00 0.83 14.39
N THR A 4 9.67 0.85 15.54
CA THR A 4 10.88 0.04 15.78
C THR A 4 10.60 -1.46 15.64
N GLN A 5 9.44 -1.92 16.08
CA GLN A 5 9.02 -3.32 15.92
C GLN A 5 8.57 -3.63 14.49
N LEU A 6 7.81 -2.72 13.87
CA LEU A 6 7.21 -2.95 12.55
C LEU A 6 8.23 -2.91 11.42
N LYS A 7 9.26 -2.07 11.49
CA LYS A 7 10.26 -1.97 10.41
C LYS A 7 11.01 -3.29 10.18
N THR A 8 11.22 -4.06 11.25
CA THR A 8 11.87 -5.38 11.24
C THR A 8 10.89 -6.55 11.12
N ALA A 9 9.58 -6.29 11.20
CA ALA A 9 8.56 -7.33 11.12
C ALA A 9 8.60 -8.05 9.76
N SER A 10 8.30 -9.34 9.79
CA SER A 10 7.99 -10.12 8.59
C SER A 10 6.77 -9.54 7.86
N ILE A 11 6.59 -9.94 6.61
CA ILE A 11 5.41 -9.52 5.83
C ILE A 11 4.12 -10.04 6.48
N GLU A 12 4.15 -11.25 7.03
CA GLU A 12 3.03 -11.86 7.73
C GLU A 12 2.64 -11.07 8.98
N GLU A 13 3.62 -10.67 9.81
CA GLU A 13 3.40 -9.84 10.99
C GLU A 13 2.90 -8.45 10.62
N LEU A 14 3.41 -7.87 9.53
CA LEU A 14 2.97 -6.57 9.01
C LEU A 14 1.50 -6.63 8.55
N ILE A 15 1.13 -7.67 7.80
CA ILE A 15 -0.26 -7.95 7.38
C ILE A 15 -1.16 -8.12 8.61
N ALA A 16 -0.73 -8.92 9.59
CA ALA A 16 -1.50 -9.15 10.82
C ALA A 16 -1.71 -7.87 11.63
N TRP A 17 -0.70 -6.99 11.70
CA TRP A 17 -0.82 -5.69 12.35
C TRP A 17 -1.76 -4.72 11.60
N ALA A 18 -1.71 -4.74 10.26
CA ALA A 18 -2.52 -3.91 9.39
C ALA A 18 -4.01 -4.31 9.43
N GLN A 19 -4.30 -5.61 9.48
CA GLN A 19 -5.65 -6.15 9.33
C GLN A 19 -6.71 -5.52 10.26
N PRO A 20 -6.50 -5.31 11.57
CA PRO A 20 -7.50 -4.68 12.44
C PRO A 20 -7.63 -3.15 12.26
N GLN A 21 -6.78 -2.52 11.45
CA GLN A 21 -6.78 -1.06 11.32
C GLN A 21 -7.98 -0.58 10.49
N PRO A 22 -8.61 0.57 10.84
CA PRO A 22 -9.78 1.08 10.10
C PRO A 22 -9.53 1.31 8.61
N TRP A 23 -8.34 1.79 8.23
CA TRP A 23 -7.97 2.00 6.84
C TRP A 23 -7.86 0.66 6.07
N CYS A 24 -7.41 -0.41 6.72
CA CYS A 24 -7.33 -1.73 6.11
C CYS A 24 -8.72 -2.33 5.92
N GLN A 25 -9.62 -2.16 6.89
CA GLN A 25 -11.02 -2.59 6.77
C GLN A 25 -11.73 -1.85 5.63
N ALA A 26 -11.44 -0.57 5.43
CA ALA A 26 -11.94 0.19 4.28
C ALA A 26 -11.39 -0.34 2.94
N MET A 27 -10.14 -0.78 2.88
CA MET A 27 -9.57 -1.43 1.70
C MET A 27 -10.25 -2.77 1.40
N ALA A 28 -10.53 -3.57 2.44
CA ALA A 28 -11.21 -4.86 2.29
C ALA A 28 -12.67 -4.73 1.80
N GLY A 29 -13.32 -3.59 2.06
CA GLY A 29 -14.66 -3.28 1.55
C GLY A 29 -14.68 -2.47 0.25
N CYS A 30 -13.51 -2.21 -0.37
CA CYS A 30 -13.42 -1.45 -1.60
C CYS A 30 -13.17 -2.39 -2.77
N ASP A 31 -14.24 -2.66 -3.54
CA ASP A 31 -14.14 -3.43 -4.77
C ASP A 31 -13.26 -2.71 -5.82
N GLN A 32 -12.66 -3.50 -6.69
CA GLN A 32 -11.88 -3.03 -7.83
C GLN A 32 -12.54 -3.45 -9.15
N ASP A 33 -12.05 -2.91 -10.27
CA ASP A 33 -12.56 -3.28 -11.59
C ASP A 33 -12.18 -4.73 -11.90
N ALA A 34 -13.16 -5.64 -11.93
CA ALA A 34 -12.95 -7.08 -12.09
C ALA A 34 -12.25 -7.48 -13.40
N GLN A 35 -12.23 -6.60 -14.42
CA GLN A 35 -11.47 -6.85 -15.64
C GLN A 35 -9.96 -6.85 -15.38
N TRP A 36 -9.50 -5.97 -14.49
CA TRP A 36 -8.08 -5.76 -14.18
C TRP A 36 -7.67 -6.39 -12.85
N HIS A 37 -8.64 -6.52 -11.94
CA HIS A 37 -8.47 -6.96 -10.56
C HIS A 37 -9.44 -8.09 -10.23
N ASN A 38 -9.24 -9.25 -10.86
CA ASN A 38 -10.09 -10.41 -10.65
C ASN A 38 -9.92 -11.04 -9.25
N GLU A 39 -8.90 -10.60 -8.50
CA GLU A 39 -8.68 -10.89 -7.08
C GLU A 39 -9.70 -10.22 -6.14
N GLY A 40 -10.48 -9.25 -6.63
CA GLY A 40 -11.52 -8.57 -5.87
C GLY A 40 -11.04 -7.27 -5.22
N ASP A 41 -11.07 -7.22 -3.89
CA ASP A 41 -10.91 -5.98 -3.13
C ASP A 41 -9.45 -5.48 -3.03
N VAL A 42 -9.31 -4.21 -2.68
CA VAL A 42 -7.99 -3.53 -2.58
C VAL A 42 -7.07 -4.19 -1.54
N TRP A 43 -7.61 -4.71 -0.43
CA TRP A 43 -6.78 -5.37 0.58
C TRP A 43 -6.27 -6.73 0.12
N THR A 44 -7.12 -7.50 -0.56
CA THR A 44 -6.74 -8.76 -1.19
C THR A 44 -5.62 -8.54 -2.21
N HIS A 45 -5.74 -7.53 -3.07
CA HIS A 45 -4.66 -7.11 -3.98
C HIS A 45 -3.37 -6.74 -3.23
N THR A 46 -3.48 -5.92 -2.18
CA THR A 46 -2.32 -5.46 -1.40
C THR A 46 -1.54 -6.62 -0.77
N LYS A 47 -2.23 -7.65 -0.26
CA LYS A 47 -1.58 -8.86 0.27
C LYS A 47 -0.84 -9.64 -0.82
N LEU A 48 -1.38 -9.72 -2.04
CA LEU A 48 -0.71 -10.36 -3.17
C LEU A 48 0.59 -9.63 -3.50
N VAL A 49 0.54 -8.30 -3.64
CA VAL A 49 1.74 -7.47 -3.90
C VAL A 49 2.79 -7.65 -2.81
N LEU A 50 2.38 -7.63 -1.54
CA LEU A 50 3.28 -7.86 -0.41
C LEU A 50 3.97 -9.22 -0.47
N ASN A 51 3.23 -10.29 -0.77
CA ASN A 51 3.81 -11.62 -0.89
C ASN A 51 4.75 -11.74 -2.09
N GLU A 52 4.43 -11.08 -3.20
CA GLU A 52 5.25 -11.10 -4.42
C GLU A 52 6.62 -10.43 -4.22
N LEU A 53 6.75 -9.49 -3.27
CA LEU A 53 8.05 -8.90 -2.94
C LEU A 53 9.10 -9.95 -2.59
N LYS A 54 8.71 -11.06 -1.93
CA LYS A 54 9.62 -12.14 -1.55
C LYS A 54 10.06 -13.00 -2.74
N SER A 55 9.30 -12.96 -3.84
CA SER A 55 9.57 -13.72 -5.07
C SER A 55 10.54 -13.00 -6.00
N LEU A 56 10.82 -11.72 -5.76
CA LEU A 56 11.77 -10.95 -6.56
C LEU A 56 13.20 -11.49 -6.35
N ASP A 57 13.91 -11.76 -7.44
CA ASP A 57 15.30 -12.26 -7.40
C ASP A 57 16.21 -11.32 -6.61
N GLU A 58 15.99 -10.01 -6.72
CA GLU A 58 16.78 -8.99 -6.06
C GLU A 58 16.44 -8.82 -4.58
N TRP A 59 15.30 -9.35 -4.10
CA TRP A 59 14.78 -9.10 -2.75
C TRP A 59 15.83 -9.37 -1.67
N HIS A 60 16.51 -10.51 -1.77
CA HIS A 60 17.52 -10.95 -0.82
C HIS A 60 18.83 -10.15 -0.89
N THR A 61 19.05 -9.38 -1.96
CA THR A 61 20.22 -8.53 -2.15
C THR A 61 20.00 -7.09 -1.68
N LEU A 62 18.74 -6.70 -1.44
CA LEU A 62 18.38 -5.37 -0.94
C LEU A 62 18.89 -5.14 0.48
N SER A 63 19.28 -3.90 0.77
CA SER A 63 19.58 -3.49 2.14
C SER A 63 18.33 -3.60 3.04
N PRO A 64 18.49 -3.77 4.37
CA PRO A 64 17.35 -3.79 5.28
C PRO A 64 16.46 -2.55 5.17
N HIS A 65 17.07 -1.38 4.94
CA HIS A 65 16.33 -0.13 4.71
C HIS A 65 15.48 -0.21 3.43
N ALA A 66 16.06 -0.63 2.31
CA ALA A 66 15.32 -0.75 1.05
C ALA A 66 14.16 -1.75 1.15
N GLN A 67 14.36 -2.88 1.84
CA GLN A 67 13.26 -3.82 2.13
C GLN A 67 12.16 -3.18 2.98
N THR A 68 12.51 -2.38 4.00
CA THR A 68 11.53 -1.61 4.78
C THR A 68 10.76 -0.64 3.88
N ILE A 69 11.44 0.15 3.05
CA ILE A 69 10.79 1.08 2.12
C ILE A 69 9.81 0.35 1.21
N LEU A 70 10.20 -0.77 0.60
CA LEU A 70 9.35 -1.54 -0.31
C LEU A 70 8.16 -2.19 0.40
N LYS A 71 8.34 -2.81 1.57
CA LYS A 71 7.23 -3.40 2.35
C LYS A 71 6.15 -2.37 2.65
N PHE A 72 6.54 -1.21 3.16
CA PHE A 72 5.57 -0.18 3.55
C PHE A 72 5.00 0.56 2.34
N THR A 73 5.77 0.71 1.26
CA THR A 73 5.23 1.21 -0.01
C THR A 73 4.17 0.27 -0.54
N ALA A 74 4.45 -1.04 -0.62
CA ALA A 74 3.49 -2.04 -1.07
C ALA A 74 2.24 -2.08 -0.18
N LEU A 75 2.41 -2.02 1.15
CA LEU A 75 1.29 -1.97 2.09
C LEU A 75 0.36 -0.76 1.85
N PHE A 76 0.92 0.38 1.45
CA PHE A 76 0.19 1.64 1.40
C PHE A 76 -0.10 2.17 -0.01
N HIS A 77 0.41 1.54 -1.08
CA HIS A 77 0.35 2.10 -2.43
C HIS A 77 -1.08 2.51 -2.85
N ASP A 78 -2.05 1.67 -2.50
CA ASP A 78 -3.47 1.85 -2.81
C ASP A 78 -4.36 2.19 -1.59
N ILE A 79 -3.77 2.55 -0.45
CA ILE A 79 -4.50 2.76 0.81
C ILE A 79 -5.65 3.78 0.71
N ALA A 80 -5.58 4.70 -0.26
CA ALA A 80 -6.58 5.73 -0.46
C ALA A 80 -7.55 5.46 -1.64
N LYS A 81 -7.51 4.28 -2.28
CA LYS A 81 -8.56 3.87 -3.22
C LYS A 81 -9.95 3.99 -2.59
N PRO A 82 -10.22 3.51 -1.34
CA PRO A 82 -11.53 3.67 -0.70
C PRO A 82 -12.01 5.13 -0.57
N LEU A 83 -11.10 6.10 -0.57
CA LEU A 83 -11.41 7.53 -0.44
C LEU A 83 -11.65 8.25 -1.77
N THR A 84 -11.51 7.54 -2.89
CA THR A 84 -11.51 8.10 -4.25
C THR A 84 -12.17 7.21 -5.29
N THR A 85 -12.58 6.00 -4.91
CA THR A 85 -13.25 5.06 -5.80
C THR A 85 -14.65 5.57 -6.15
N GLU A 86 -14.92 5.61 -7.45
CA GLU A 86 -16.21 5.95 -8.04
C GLU A 86 -16.58 4.87 -9.05
N ILE A 87 -17.87 4.48 -9.07
CA ILE A 87 -18.43 3.55 -10.05
C ILE A 87 -19.11 4.38 -11.14
N HIS A 88 -18.64 4.25 -12.37
CA HIS A 88 -19.20 4.98 -13.50
C HIS A 88 -20.60 4.43 -13.83
N SER A 89 -21.62 5.27 -13.72
CA SER A 89 -23.04 4.87 -13.76
C SER A 89 -23.48 4.18 -15.06
N ILE A 90 -22.83 4.48 -16.19
CA ILE A 90 -23.19 3.92 -17.50
C ILE A 90 -22.40 2.65 -17.82
N SER A 91 -21.09 2.65 -17.54
CA SER A 91 -20.20 1.56 -17.95
C SER A 91 -19.96 0.52 -16.84
N GLY A 92 -20.37 0.82 -15.60
CA GLY A 92 -20.08 0.00 -14.43
C GLY A 92 -18.61 -0.05 -14.03
N ARG A 93 -17.73 0.70 -14.72
CA ARG A 93 -16.29 0.67 -14.44
C ARG A 93 -15.96 1.34 -13.12
N VAL A 94 -15.01 0.75 -12.41
CA VAL A 94 -14.53 1.24 -11.11
C VAL A 94 -13.25 2.04 -11.35
N THR A 95 -13.20 3.27 -10.85
CA THR A 95 -12.01 4.13 -10.99
C THR A 95 -11.67 4.81 -9.67
N SER A 96 -10.39 4.91 -9.34
CA SER A 96 -9.92 5.54 -8.09
C SER A 96 -9.01 6.72 -8.42
N THR A 97 -9.58 7.77 -9.01
CA THR A 97 -8.80 8.91 -9.52
C THR A 97 -8.14 9.69 -8.37
N LYS A 98 -6.85 10.02 -8.49
CA LYS A 98 -6.03 10.71 -7.47
C LYS A 98 -5.78 9.91 -6.17
N HIS A 99 -6.06 8.60 -6.12
CA HIS A 99 -5.77 7.78 -4.94
C HIS A 99 -4.31 7.92 -4.49
N ALA A 100 -3.34 7.92 -5.41
CA ALA A 100 -1.92 8.06 -5.06
C ALA A 100 -1.57 9.37 -4.33
N VAL A 101 -2.25 10.49 -4.65
CA VAL A 101 -2.07 11.78 -3.93
C VAL A 101 -2.60 11.67 -2.51
N LYS A 102 -3.82 11.16 -2.35
CA LYS A 102 -4.42 11.00 -1.01
C LYS A 102 -3.67 9.94 -0.19
N GLY A 103 -3.17 8.89 -0.85
CA GLY A 103 -2.42 7.78 -0.27
C GLY A 103 -1.12 8.24 0.35
N GLU A 104 -0.37 9.13 -0.33
CA GLU A 104 0.81 9.77 0.22
C GLU A 104 0.54 10.45 1.58
N HIS A 105 -0.52 11.25 1.66
CA HIS A 105 -0.87 11.95 2.90
C HIS A 105 -1.31 10.99 4.00
N LEU A 106 -2.09 9.97 3.66
CA LEU A 106 -2.57 8.97 4.62
C LEU A 106 -1.41 8.13 5.18
N ALA A 107 -0.54 7.60 4.30
CA ALA A 107 0.66 6.87 4.67
C ALA A 107 1.57 7.71 5.57
N ARG A 108 1.81 8.99 5.21
CA ARG A 108 2.61 9.91 6.02
C ARG A 108 2.06 10.07 7.44
N ASN A 109 0.74 10.24 7.59
CA ASN A 109 0.12 10.38 8.90
C ASN A 109 0.24 9.11 9.73
N ILE A 110 -0.05 7.94 9.16
CA ILE A 110 0.08 6.65 9.84
C ILE A 110 1.52 6.42 10.32
N LEU A 111 2.50 6.65 9.45
CA LEU A 111 3.91 6.48 9.78
C LEU A 111 4.39 7.48 10.84
N ARG A 112 3.92 8.73 10.79
CA ARG A 112 4.19 9.72 11.84
C ARG A 112 3.63 9.26 13.18
N ASP A 113 2.39 8.77 13.21
CA ASP A 113 1.73 8.32 14.45
C ASP A 113 2.35 7.02 15.01
N LEU A 114 3.14 6.30 14.19
CA LEU A 114 3.98 5.17 14.61
C LEU A 114 5.36 5.57 15.14
N ASP A 115 5.69 6.86 15.16
CA ASP A 115 7.03 7.42 15.44
C ASP A 115 8.11 7.00 14.42
N CYS A 116 7.73 6.85 13.15
CA CYS A 116 8.68 6.68 12.04
C CYS A 116 9.53 7.95 11.88
N ASP A 117 10.84 7.77 11.71
CA ASP A 117 11.76 8.88 11.50
C ASP A 117 11.42 9.65 10.21
N LEU A 118 11.74 10.94 10.20
CA LEU A 118 11.34 11.85 9.12
C LEU A 118 11.84 11.40 7.74
N ALA A 119 13.08 10.93 7.65
CA ALA A 119 13.69 10.57 6.38
C ALA A 119 12.98 9.34 5.77
N THR A 120 12.87 8.27 6.54
CA THR A 120 12.21 7.03 6.12
C THR A 120 10.73 7.26 5.80
N ARG A 121 10.04 8.07 6.63
CA ARG A 121 8.63 8.42 6.41
C ARG A 121 8.40 9.11 5.07
N GLU A 122 9.18 10.15 4.77
CA GLU A 122 8.99 10.91 3.53
C GLU A 122 9.42 10.11 2.30
N GLU A 123 10.39 9.20 2.44
CA GLU A 123 10.75 8.27 1.38
C GLU A 123 9.58 7.35 1.03
N ILE A 124 8.99 6.67 2.03
CA ILE A 124 7.80 5.82 1.82
C ILE A 124 6.64 6.64 1.24
N ALA A 125 6.35 7.82 1.79
CA ALA A 125 5.24 8.65 1.32
C ALA A 125 5.40 9.03 -0.16
N ARG A 126 6.62 9.38 -0.59
CA ARG A 126 6.93 9.67 -2.00
C ARG A 126 6.83 8.44 -2.88
N MET A 127 7.27 7.29 -2.42
CA MET A 127 7.11 6.03 -3.16
C MET A 127 5.63 5.69 -3.35
N VAL A 128 4.79 5.85 -2.32
CA VAL A 128 3.33 5.73 -2.41
C VAL A 128 2.74 6.73 -3.42
N ARG A 129 3.22 7.99 -3.42
CA ARG A 129 2.74 9.02 -4.36
C ARG A 129 2.94 8.65 -5.83
N TYR A 130 4.02 7.93 -6.12
CA TYR A 130 4.50 7.62 -7.46
C TYR A 130 4.44 6.14 -7.84
N HIS A 131 3.81 5.29 -7.03
CA HIS A 131 3.82 3.84 -7.26
C HIS A 131 3.32 3.41 -8.65
N GLY A 132 2.38 4.15 -9.26
CA GLY A 132 1.88 3.90 -10.61
C GLY A 132 2.68 4.61 -11.72
N ARG A 133 3.91 5.06 -11.46
CA ARG A 133 4.74 5.81 -12.42
C ARG A 133 6.15 5.22 -12.60
N PRO A 134 6.76 5.41 -13.79
CA PRO A 134 6.10 5.89 -15.02
C PRO A 134 5.11 4.83 -15.52
N ALA A 135 3.98 5.27 -16.06
CA ALA A 135 2.95 4.33 -16.55
C ALA A 135 3.40 3.57 -17.82
N PHE A 136 4.56 3.95 -18.38
CA PHE A 136 5.17 3.37 -19.57
C PHE A 136 6.68 3.28 -19.35
N LEU A 137 7.23 2.08 -19.45
CA LEU A 137 8.67 1.77 -19.54
C LEU A 137 8.93 1.06 -20.87
#